data_AF-A0A954U455-F1
#
_entry.id   AF-A0A954U455-F1
#
_cell.length_a   1.000
_cell.length_b   1.000
_cell.length_c   1.000
_cell.angle_alpha   90.00
_cell.angle_beta   90.00
_cell.angle_gamma   90.00
#
_symmetry.space_group_name_H-M   'P 1'
#
loop_
_entity.id
_entity.type
_entity.pdbx_description
1 polymer ?
#
loop_
_entity_poly.entity_id
_entity_poly.type
_entity_poly.pdbx_seq_one_letter_code
_entity_poly.pdbx_strand_id
1 'polypeptide(L)'
;MTNDIPPESMDEIIKLIGDGQKLDAVKRYKDLRRTSLLEAKNFIEELTVRLEQESPEILTAPPELEGITELIYAGQKLEAVKRYRDQRSISLVDAKQFVEQLTDELKQKYPDRFSARSTTGCAGLIALIAIALVATTAGLMVIFDLTL
;
A
#
# COMPACT_ATOMS: atom_id res chain seq x y z
N MET A 1 -28.23 0.72 34.41
CA MET A 1 -26.85 0.69 34.94
C MET A 1 -25.92 1.00 33.79
N THR A 2 -25.74 2.29 33.51
CA THR A 2 -25.03 2.79 32.33
C THR A 2 -23.85 3.63 32.80
N ASN A 3 -22.66 3.29 32.29
CA ASN A 3 -21.38 4.00 32.39
C ASN A 3 -20.45 3.69 33.58
N ASP A 4 -19.19 4.10 33.37
CA ASP A 4 -18.02 4.10 34.27
C ASP A 4 -16.92 3.09 33.95
N ILE A 5 -16.48 3.04 32.70
CA ILE A 5 -15.03 3.11 32.50
C ILE A 5 -14.76 4.62 32.32
N PRO A 6 -13.90 5.24 33.14
CA PRO A 6 -13.50 6.62 32.93
C PRO A 6 -13.02 6.80 31.48
N PRO A 7 -13.42 7.86 30.77
CA PRO A 7 -13.03 8.04 29.37
C PRO A 7 -11.50 8.00 29.19
N GLU A 8 -10.74 8.54 30.15
CA GLU A 8 -9.28 8.45 30.24
C GLU A 8 -8.74 7.00 30.22
N SER A 9 -9.45 6.08 30.87
CA SER A 9 -9.09 4.66 30.92
C SER A 9 -9.47 3.93 29.64
N MET A 10 -10.52 4.40 28.95
CA MET A 10 -10.89 3.88 27.63
C MET A 10 -9.89 4.32 26.57
N ASP A 11 -9.43 5.57 26.61
CA ASP A 11 -8.38 6.08 25.72
C ASP A 11 -7.08 5.30 25.87
N GLU A 12 -6.70 4.94 27.09
CA GLU A 12 -5.55 4.08 27.37
C GLU A 12 -5.72 2.68 26.74
N ILE A 13 -6.91 2.09 26.85
CA ILE A 13 -7.22 0.79 26.23
C ILE A 13 -7.15 0.88 24.70
N ILE A 14 -7.72 1.93 24.11
CA ILE A 14 -7.68 2.17 22.66
C ILE A 14 -6.23 2.34 22.19
N LYS A 15 -5.43 3.09 22.93
CA LYS A 15 -4.00 3.28 22.64
C LYS A 15 -3.24 1.95 22.67
N LEU A 16 -3.45 1.13 23.71
CA LEU A 16 -2.84 -0.21 23.80
C LEU A 16 -3.25 -1.12 22.64
N ILE A 17 -4.49 -1.03 22.17
CA ILE A 17 -4.94 -1.76 20.98
C ILE A 17 -4.21 -1.26 19.72
N GLY A 18 -4.09 0.06 19.55
CA GLY A 18 -3.37 0.69 18.43
C GLY A 18 -1.88 0.36 18.40
N ASP A 19 -1.24 0.28 19.57
CA ASP A 19 0.18 -0.08 19.75
C ASP A 19 0.42 -1.62 19.61
N GLY A 20 -0.63 -2.41 19.35
CA GLY A 20 -0.54 -3.87 19.20
C GLY A 20 -0.47 -4.65 20.52
N GLN A 21 -0.57 -3.98 21.66
CA GLN A 21 -0.51 -4.55 23.01
C GLN A 21 -1.87 -5.10 23.48
N LYS A 22 -2.47 -6.00 22.69
CA LYS A 22 -3.82 -6.54 22.96
C LYS A 22 -3.95 -7.25 24.32
N LEU A 23 -2.91 -7.95 24.77
CA LEU A 23 -2.91 -8.61 26.07
C LEU A 23 -2.96 -7.62 27.24
N ASP A 24 -2.24 -6.50 27.12
CA ASP A 24 -2.24 -5.45 28.12
C ASP A 24 -3.60 -4.73 28.15
N ALA A 25 -4.22 -4.52 26.99
CA ALA A 25 -5.57 -3.98 26.87
C ALA A 25 -6.62 -4.89 27.56
N VAL A 26 -6.55 -6.21 27.34
CA VAL A 26 -7.43 -7.20 28.00
C VAL A 26 -7.25 -7.17 29.51
N LYS A 27 -5.99 -7.13 29.97
CA LYS A 27 -5.69 -7.05 31.40
C LYS A 27 -6.25 -5.76 32.01
N ARG A 28 -6.05 -4.62 31.34
CA ARG A 28 -6.52 -3.32 31.80
C ARG A 28 -8.03 -3.26 31.90
N TYR A 29 -8.75 -3.71 30.86
CA TYR A 29 -10.21 -3.76 30.86
C TYR A 29 -10.75 -4.71 31.94
N LYS A 30 -10.12 -5.88 32.09
CA LYS A 30 -10.46 -6.84 33.14
C LYS A 30 -10.31 -6.25 34.54
N ASP A 31 -9.24 -5.53 34.81
CA ASP A 31 -8.96 -4.96 36.13
C ASP A 31 -9.94 -3.82 36.46
N LEU A 32 -10.33 -3.03 35.46
CA LEU A 32 -11.31 -1.94 35.60
C LEU A 32 -12.75 -2.44 35.81
N ARG A 33 -13.18 -3.44 35.03
CA ARG A 33 -14.54 -4.00 35.09
C ARG A 33 -14.69 -5.15 36.07
N ARG A 34 -13.59 -5.66 36.62
CA ARG A 34 -13.54 -6.88 37.45
C ARG A 34 -14.30 -8.05 36.81
N THR A 35 -14.15 -8.20 35.51
CA THR A 35 -14.85 -9.23 34.73
C THR A 35 -14.03 -10.52 34.59
N SER A 36 -14.65 -11.56 34.03
CA SER A 36 -13.97 -12.76 33.58
C SER A 36 -12.98 -12.45 32.44
N LEU A 37 -11.95 -13.29 32.31
CA LEU A 37 -10.97 -13.17 31.24
C LEU A 37 -11.62 -13.29 29.86
N LEU A 38 -12.67 -14.13 29.75
CA LEU A 38 -13.39 -14.35 28.50
C LEU A 38 -14.16 -13.10 28.06
N GLU A 39 -14.91 -12.48 28.97
CA GLU A 39 -15.65 -11.24 28.68
C GLU A 39 -14.69 -10.10 28.32
N ALA A 40 -13.57 -9.97 29.03
CA ALA A 40 -12.56 -8.96 28.71
C ALA A 40 -11.94 -9.19 27.33
N LYS A 41 -11.64 -10.45 27.00
CA LYS A 41 -11.09 -10.81 25.70
C LYS A 41 -12.08 -10.48 24.57
N ASN A 42 -13.33 -10.92 24.71
CA ASN A 42 -14.36 -10.69 23.68
C ASN A 42 -14.59 -9.19 23.47
N PHE A 43 -14.66 -8.40 24.54
CA PHE A 43 -14.81 -6.95 24.43
C PHE A 43 -13.65 -6.30 23.67
N ILE A 44 -12.41 -6.68 23.97
CA ILE A 44 -11.23 -6.13 23.28
C ILE A 44 -11.17 -6.59 21.82
N GLU A 45 -11.54 -7.83 21.53
CA GLU A 45 -11.62 -8.32 20.14
C GLU A 45 -12.68 -7.54 19.34
N GLU A 46 -13.88 -7.37 19.89
CA GLU A 46 -14.94 -6.56 19.26
C GLU A 46 -14.53 -5.10 19.10
N LEU A 47 -13.90 -4.50 20.12
CA LEU A 47 -13.41 -3.12 20.07
C LEU A 47 -12.29 -2.98 19.04
N THR A 48 -11.41 -3.96 18.92
CA THR A 48 -10.35 -3.95 17.89
C THR A 48 -10.96 -3.97 16.50
N VAL A 49 -11.87 -4.90 16.22
CA VAL A 49 -12.55 -5.00 14.92
C VAL A 49 -13.31 -3.70 14.62
N ARG A 50 -13.99 -3.15 15.63
CA ARG A 50 -14.72 -1.89 15.50
C ARG A 50 -13.79 -0.71 15.22
N LEU A 51 -12.66 -0.58 15.91
CA LEU A 51 -11.66 0.47 15.64
C LEU A 51 -11.01 0.31 14.25
N GLU A 52 -10.83 -0.93 13.80
CA GLU A 52 -10.38 -1.24 12.44
C GLU A 52 -11.44 -0.88 11.38
N GLN A 53 -12.73 -0.93 11.71
CA GLN A 53 -13.87 -0.64 10.81
C GLN A 53 -14.36 0.83 10.87
N GLU A 54 -14.32 1.47 12.03
CA GLU A 54 -14.71 2.87 12.29
C GLU A 54 -13.62 3.88 11.92
N SER A 55 -12.59 3.45 11.18
CA SER A 55 -11.66 4.34 10.50
C SER A 55 -12.03 4.52 9.01
N PRO A 56 -13.17 5.17 8.64
CA PRO A 56 -13.41 5.51 7.26
C PRO A 56 -12.73 6.84 6.92
N GLU A 57 -11.42 6.83 6.62
CA GLU A 57 -10.68 7.91 5.94
C GLU A 57 -9.28 7.39 5.56
N ILE A 58 -9.00 7.01 4.31
CA ILE A 58 -8.44 7.92 3.29
C ILE A 58 -7.56 9.01 3.91
N LEU A 59 -6.25 8.92 3.68
CA LEU A 59 -5.24 10.00 3.88
C LEU A 59 -4.66 10.26 5.28
N THR A 60 -4.74 9.34 6.23
CA THR A 60 -3.64 9.19 7.20
C THR A 60 -3.21 7.74 7.21
N ALA A 61 -2.42 7.38 6.20
CA ALA A 61 -1.29 6.53 6.48
C ALA A 61 -0.73 6.96 7.85
N PRO A 62 -0.51 6.08 8.85
CA PRO A 62 0.38 6.45 9.96
C PRO A 62 1.58 7.19 9.34
N PRO A 63 2.12 8.26 9.92
CA PRO A 63 3.17 9.09 9.30
C PRO A 63 4.36 8.27 8.73
N GLU A 64 4.47 7.01 9.14
CA GLU A 64 5.31 5.95 8.61
C GLU A 64 5.00 5.50 7.15
N LEU A 65 3.74 5.40 6.75
CA LEU A 65 3.23 4.92 5.45
C LEU A 65 3.08 6.01 4.37
N GLU A 66 3.09 7.30 4.72
CA GLU A 66 3.00 8.39 3.72
C GLU A 66 4.16 8.30 2.72
N GLY A 67 5.39 8.14 3.23
CA GLY A 67 6.57 7.97 2.39
C GLY A 67 6.56 6.65 1.57
N ILE A 68 5.89 5.61 2.04
CA ILE A 68 5.76 4.34 1.30
C ILE A 68 4.83 4.52 0.10
N THR A 69 3.74 5.26 0.29
CA THR A 69 2.76 5.54 -0.76
C THR A 69 3.37 6.42 -1.87
N GLU A 70 4.14 7.45 -1.50
CA GLU A 70 4.89 8.28 -2.45
C GLU A 70 5.90 7.46 -3.26
N LEU A 71 6.65 6.55 -2.61
CA LEU A 71 7.57 5.64 -3.29
C LEU A 71 6.84 4.72 -4.27
N ILE A 72 5.63 4.26 -3.93
CA ILE A 72 4.80 3.46 -4.84
C ILE A 72 4.35 4.29 -6.05
N TYR A 73 3.87 5.53 -5.84
CA TYR A 73 3.49 6.42 -6.94
C TYR A 73 4.68 6.79 -7.84
N ALA A 74 5.88 6.94 -7.28
CA ALA A 74 7.12 7.19 -8.02
C ALA A 74 7.62 5.94 -8.78
N GLY A 75 7.00 4.78 -8.61
CA GLY A 75 7.43 3.51 -9.19
C GLY A 75 8.63 2.86 -8.47
N GLN A 76 9.03 3.36 -7.31
CA GLN A 76 10.16 2.91 -6.49
C GLN A 76 9.73 1.80 -5.51
N LYS A 77 9.06 0.76 -6.00
CA LYS A 77 8.52 -0.34 -5.17
C LYS A 77 9.55 -1.02 -4.27
N LEU A 78 10.78 -1.18 -4.76
CA LEU A 78 11.84 -1.83 -3.98
C LEU A 78 12.21 -1.01 -2.74
N GLU A 79 12.25 0.31 -2.86
CA GLU A 79 12.52 1.20 -1.72
C GLU A 79 11.33 1.26 -0.76
N ALA A 80 10.10 1.17 -1.28
CA ALA A 80 8.90 1.01 -0.46
C ALA A 80 8.97 -0.27 0.40
N VAL A 81 9.38 -1.41 -0.18
CA VAL A 81 9.55 -2.68 0.54
C VAL A 81 10.63 -2.60 1.61
N LYS A 82 11.79 -2.02 1.28
CA LYS A 82 12.88 -1.84 2.26
C LYS A 82 12.43 -0.98 3.42
N ARG A 83 11.83 0.18 3.13
CA ARG A 83 11.36 1.12 4.14
C ARG A 83 10.33 0.50 5.08
N TYR A 84 9.36 -0.22 4.53
CA TYR A 84 8.33 -0.90 5.32
C TYR A 84 8.91 -2.03 6.19
N ARG A 85 9.85 -2.81 5.63
CA ARG A 85 10.55 -3.86 6.36
C ARG A 85 11.35 -3.29 7.53
N ASP A 86 12.11 -2.22 7.28
CA ASP A 86 13.02 -1.64 8.27
C ASP A 86 12.23 -0.93 9.41
N GLN A 87 11.06 -0.35 9.10
CA GLN A 87 10.16 0.22 10.12
C GLN A 87 9.49 -0.84 10.99
N ARG A 88 9.04 -1.96 10.41
CA ARG A 88 8.26 -2.99 11.11
C ARG A 88 9.07 -4.20 11.58
N SER A 89 10.36 -4.26 11.22
CA SER A 89 11.26 -5.42 11.48
C SER A 89 10.65 -6.76 11.07
N ILE A 90 9.92 -6.80 9.95
CA ILE A 90 9.24 -8.00 9.43
C ILE A 90 10.10 -8.73 8.40
N SER A 91 9.64 -9.91 7.98
CA SER A 91 10.31 -10.65 6.91
C SER A 91 10.20 -9.91 5.57
N LEU A 92 11.17 -10.14 4.68
CA LEU A 92 11.16 -9.57 3.33
C LEU A 92 9.93 -10.02 2.52
N VAL A 93 9.46 -11.25 2.78
CA VAL A 93 8.29 -11.82 2.11
C VAL A 93 7.03 -11.06 2.50
N ASP A 94 6.81 -10.86 3.81
CA ASP A 94 5.65 -10.13 4.32
C ASP A 94 5.66 -8.67 3.87
N ALA A 95 6.85 -8.04 3.89
CA ALA A 95 7.00 -6.67 3.41
C ALA A 95 6.68 -6.53 1.92
N LYS A 96 7.11 -7.49 1.10
CA LYS A 96 6.81 -7.53 -0.33
C LYS A 96 5.31 -7.71 -0.56
N GLN A 97 4.68 -8.66 0.12
CA GLN A 97 3.24 -8.92 -0.03
C GLN A 97 2.41 -7.70 0.33
N PHE A 98 2.75 -7.03 1.43
CA PHE A 98 2.07 -5.80 1.82
C PHE A 98 2.17 -4.70 0.76
N VAL A 99 3.38 -4.43 0.25
CA VAL A 99 3.59 -3.38 -0.77
C VAL A 99 2.91 -3.74 -2.10
N GLU A 100 2.85 -5.02 -2.46
CA GLU A 100 2.10 -5.47 -3.64
C GLU A 100 0.59 -5.24 -3.48
N GLN A 101 0.00 -5.65 -2.36
CA GLN A 101 -1.41 -5.41 -2.06
C GLN A 101 -1.74 -3.92 -2.04
N LEU A 102 -0.93 -3.13 -1.33
CA LEU A 102 -1.09 -1.68 -1.27
C LEU A 102 -0.99 -1.05 -2.65
N THR A 103 -0.07 -1.52 -3.51
CA THR A 103 0.01 -1.01 -4.89
C THR A 103 -1.27 -1.31 -5.67
N ASP A 104 -1.79 -2.52 -5.58
CA ASP A 104 -2.97 -2.93 -6.35
C ASP A 104 -4.23 -2.18 -5.89
N GLU A 105 -4.38 -1.97 -4.59
CA GLU A 105 -5.43 -1.13 -4.02
C GLU A 105 -5.32 0.32 -4.53
N LEU A 106 -4.11 0.91 -4.46
CA LEU A 106 -3.89 2.27 -4.94
C LEU A 106 -4.17 2.43 -6.43
N LYS A 107 -3.84 1.42 -7.25
CA LYS A 107 -4.15 1.41 -8.69
C LYS A 107 -5.63 1.36 -8.97
N GLN A 108 -6.38 0.54 -8.22
CA GLN A 108 -7.84 0.46 -8.37
C GLN A 108 -8.51 1.77 -7.98
N LYS A 109 -8.01 2.41 -6.92
CA LYS A 109 -8.62 3.62 -6.35
C LYS A 109 -8.20 4.92 -7.03
N TYR A 110 -6.97 4.99 -7.53
CA TYR A 110 -6.38 6.18 -8.16
C TYR A 110 -5.71 5.85 -9.50
N PRO A 111 -6.44 5.34 -10.50
CA PRO A 111 -5.88 4.93 -11.79
C PRO A 111 -5.12 6.07 -12.49
N ASP A 112 -5.56 7.32 -12.32
CA ASP A 112 -4.93 8.50 -12.93
C ASP A 112 -3.50 8.76 -12.42
N ARG A 113 -3.21 8.41 -11.16
CA ARG A 113 -1.88 8.57 -10.55
C ARG A 113 -0.85 7.58 -11.11
N PHE A 114 -1.30 6.44 -11.62
CA PHE A 114 -0.43 5.40 -12.20
C PHE A 114 -0.32 5.48 -13.72
N SER A 115 -1.16 6.27 -14.37
CA SER A 115 -1.23 6.40 -15.83
C SER A 115 -0.23 7.42 -16.41
N ALA A 116 0.42 8.22 -15.57
CA ALA A 116 1.31 9.32 -15.99
C ALA A 116 2.70 8.89 -16.50
N ARG A 117 2.98 7.58 -16.58
CA ARG A 117 4.22 7.08 -17.20
C ARG A 117 3.91 6.05 -18.26
N SER A 118 3.31 6.51 -19.36
CA SER A 118 3.53 5.88 -20.64
C SER A 118 5.04 5.93 -20.90
N THR A 119 5.72 4.82 -20.61
CA THR A 119 7.03 4.58 -21.20
C THR A 119 6.81 4.51 -22.70
N THR A 120 6.96 5.66 -23.36
CA THR A 120 7.41 5.77 -24.75
C THR A 120 8.84 5.20 -24.79
N GLY A 121 8.95 3.89 -24.55
CA GLY A 121 10.18 3.13 -24.54
C GLY A 121 10.23 2.31 -25.81
N CYS A 122 11.19 2.63 -26.67
CA CYS A 122 11.66 1.83 -27.82
C CYS A 122 10.69 1.56 -28.99
N ALA A 123 9.36 1.57 -28.80
CA ALA A 123 8.41 1.29 -29.90
C ALA A 123 8.52 2.33 -31.05
N GLY A 124 8.71 3.60 -30.71
CA GLY A 124 8.92 4.66 -31.72
C GLY A 124 10.25 4.53 -32.48
N LEU A 125 11.30 4.00 -31.84
CA LEU A 125 12.60 3.81 -32.48
C LEU A 125 12.56 2.62 -33.46
N ILE A 126 11.89 1.52 -33.08
CA ILE A 126 11.70 0.36 -33.94
C ILE A 126 10.87 0.74 -35.19
N ALA A 127 9.82 1.56 -35.01
CA ALA A 127 9.02 2.05 -36.13
C ALA A 127 9.85 2.92 -37.11
N LEU A 128 10.69 3.83 -36.60
CA LEU A 128 11.54 4.67 -37.46
C LEU A 128 12.61 3.86 -38.21
N ILE A 129 13.21 2.85 -37.56
CA ILE A 129 14.20 1.97 -38.19
C ILE A 129 13.54 1.10 -39.27
N ALA A 130 12.33 0.58 -39.03
CA ALA A 130 11.59 -0.19 -40.02
C ALA A 130 11.24 0.64 -41.27
N ILE A 131 10.81 1.90 -41.09
CA ILE A 131 10.50 2.80 -42.21
C ILE A 131 11.77 3.11 -43.02
N ALA A 132 12.92 3.31 -42.35
CA ALA A 132 14.19 3.57 -43.03
C ALA A 132 14.67 2.40 -43.90
N LEU A 133 14.49 1.15 -43.46
CA LEU A 133 14.86 -0.04 -44.23
C LEU A 133 13.93 -0.30 -45.43
N VAL A 134 12.63 0.00 -45.29
CA VAL A 134 11.68 -0.11 -46.41
C VAL A 134 11.94 0.98 -47.45
N ALA A 135 12.30 2.20 -47.04
CA ALA A 135 12.62 3.29 -47.96
C ALA A 135 13.89 3.03 -48.79
N THR A 136 14.93 2.44 -48.20
CA THR A 136 16.17 2.13 -48.92
C THR A 136 16.01 0.99 -49.92
N THR A 137 15.24 -0.04 -49.57
CA THR A 137 14.95 -1.17 -50.47
C THR A 137 14.05 -0.75 -51.64
N ALA A 138 13.00 0.04 -51.39
CA ALA A 138 12.16 0.59 -52.45
C ALA A 138 12.93 1.56 -53.36
N GLY A 139 13.79 2.41 -52.78
CA GLY A 139 14.63 3.33 -53.55
C GLY A 139 15.62 2.60 -54.45
N LEU A 140 16.25 1.52 -53.97
CA LEU A 140 17.18 0.71 -54.76
C LEU A 140 16.47 0.00 -55.93
N MET A 141 15.24 -0.47 -55.72
CA MET A 141 14.45 -1.14 -56.75
C MET A 141 14.00 -0.18 -57.86
N VAL A 142 13.56 1.03 -57.50
CA VAL A 142 13.14 2.06 -58.48
C VAL A 142 14.33 2.57 -59.31
N ILE A 143 15.52 2.71 -58.73
CA ILE A 143 16.72 3.12 -59.47
C ILE A 143 17.18 2.02 -60.44
N PHE A 144 17.07 0.76 -60.05
CA PHE A 144 17.45 -0.38 -60.89
C PHE A 144 16.51 -0.55 -62.10
N ASP A 145 15.20 -0.38 -61.91
CA ASP A 145 14.19 -0.42 -62.99
C ASP A 145 14.32 0.75 -63.98
N LEU A 146 14.88 1.90 -63.58
CA LEU A 146 15.10 3.06 -64.47
C LEU A 146 16.41 2.97 -65.28
N THR A 147 17.28 2.02 -64.95
CA THR A 147 18.63 1.86 -65.54
C THR A 147 18.73 0.66 -66.49
N LEU A 148 17.65 -0.11 -66.66
CA LEU A 148 17.56 -1.33 -67.49
C LEU A 148 16.59 -1.12 -68.65
#